data_AF-A0A3T0CJU0-F1
#
_entry.id   AF-A0A3T0CJU0-F1
#
_cell.length_a   1.000
_cell.length_b   1.000
_cell.length_c   1.000
_cell.angle_alpha   90.00
_cell.angle_beta   90.00
_cell.angle_gamma   90.00
#
_symmetry.space_group_name_H-M   'P 1'
#
loop_
_entity.id
_entity.type
_entity.pdbx_description
1 polymer ?
#
loop_
_entity_poly.entity_id
_entity_poly.type
_entity_poly.pdbx_seq_one_letter_code
_entity_poly.pdbx_strand_id
1 'polypeptide(L)' 'FFFICIYLHIGRGLYYGSYMYKETWNIGVVLLLLVMMTAFVGYVLPWGQMSFWGATVITNLLSAVPYVGNTLVQ' A
#
# COMPACT_ATOMS: atom_id res chain seq x y z
N PHE A 1 14.34 -4.78 -0.15
CA PHE A 1 14.84 -4.80 1.25
C PHE A 1 13.80 -4.26 2.23
N PHE A 2 13.34 -3.01 2.08
CA PHE A 2 12.41 -2.38 3.03
C PHE A 2 11.13 -3.21 3.32
N PHE A 3 10.44 -3.71 2.28
CA PHE A 3 9.27 -4.59 2.45
C PHE A 3 9.58 -5.91 3.18
N ILE A 4 10.76 -6.49 2.99
CA ILE A 4 11.17 -7.70 3.71
C ILE A 4 11.24 -7.40 5.21
N CYS A 5 11.86 -6.27 5.58
CA CYS A 5 11.91 -5.82 6.97
C CYS A 5 10.51 -5.59 7.55
N ILE A 6 9.61 -4.97 6.79
CA ILE A 6 8.22 -4.73 7.22
C ILE A 6 7.47 -6.04 7.42
N TYR A 7 7.54 -7.00 6.50
CA TYR A 7 6.83 -8.27 6.65
C TYR A 7 7.36 -9.09 7.82
N LEU A 8 8.68 -9.10 8.05
CA LEU A 8 9.26 -9.70 9.26
C LEU A 8 8.83 -8.96 10.53
N HIS A 9 8.75 -7.62 10.51
CA HIS A 9 8.29 -6.82 11.65
C HIS A 9 6.83 -7.12 12.01
N ILE A 10 5.95 -7.20 11.02
CA ILE A 10 4.54 -7.59 11.19
C ILE A 10 4.45 -9.03 11.71
N GLY A 11 5.20 -9.97 11.11
CA GLY A 11 5.23 -11.37 11.55
C GLY A 11 5.67 -11.52 13.00
N ARG A 12 6.72 -10.79 13.43
CA ARG A 12 7.12 -10.68 14.83
C ARG A 12 5.98 -10.16 15.70
N GLY A 13 5.30 -9.11 15.25
CA GLY A 13 4.20 -8.51 16.00
C GLY A 13 3.00 -9.46 16.19
N LEU A 14 2.71 -10.29 15.20
CA LEU A 14 1.70 -11.34 15.30
C LEU A 14 2.15 -12.47 16.22
N TYR A 15 3.37 -12.97 16.05
CA TYR A 15 3.91 -14.11 16.81
C TYR A 15 3.97 -13.83 18.33
N TYR A 16 4.39 -12.63 18.73
CA TYR A 16 4.49 -12.23 20.14
C TYR A 16 3.26 -11.50 20.68
N GLY A 17 2.15 -11.45 19.93
CA GLY A 17 0.94 -10.75 20.38
C GLY A 17 1.11 -9.24 20.57
N SER A 18 2.11 -8.62 19.92
CA SER A 18 2.36 -7.17 20.03
C SER A 18 1.24 -6.30 19.44
N TYR A 19 0.35 -6.88 18.64
CA TYR A 19 -0.88 -6.21 18.17
C TYR A 19 -1.84 -5.81 19.31
N MET A 20 -1.64 -6.34 20.52
CA MET A 20 -2.37 -5.92 21.72
C MET A 20 -2.08 -4.46 22.12
N TYR A 21 -0.92 -3.92 21.74
CA TYR A 21 -0.61 -2.49 21.86
C TYR A 21 -1.31 -1.71 20.74
N LYS A 22 -2.62 -1.51 20.89
CA LYS A 22 -3.53 -1.03 19.83
C LYS A 22 -3.06 0.25 19.15
N GLU A 23 -2.66 1.28 19.92
CA GLU A 23 -2.20 2.55 19.35
C GLU A 23 -0.97 2.36 18.45
N THR A 24 0.05 1.67 18.95
CA THR A 24 1.27 1.35 18.20
C THR A 24 0.98 0.48 16.98
N TRP A 25 0.10 -0.51 17.12
CA TRP A 25 -0.28 -1.40 16.03
C TRP A 25 -1.04 -0.65 14.92
N ASN A 26 -2.02 0.18 15.29
CA ASN A 26 -2.79 0.99 14.35
C ASN A 26 -1.90 1.98 13.59
N ILE A 27 -0.97 2.65 14.28
CA ILE A 27 0.04 3.49 13.62
C ILE A 27 0.91 2.65 12.67
N GLY A 28 1.30 1.44 13.08
CA GLY A 28 2.04 0.50 12.22
C GLY A 28 1.29 0.12 10.94
N VAL A 29 -0.02 -0.11 11.02
CA VAL A 29 -0.87 -0.37 9.84
C VAL A 29 -0.95 0.85 8.92
N VAL A 30 -1.10 2.06 9.48
CA VAL A 30 -1.07 3.30 8.69
C VAL A 30 0.27 3.47 7.98
N LEU A 31 1.39 3.23 8.68
CA LEU A 31 2.74 3.29 8.10
C LEU A 31 2.91 2.27 6.96
N LEU A 32 2.39 1.05 7.10
CA LEU A 32 2.40 0.05 6.04
C LEU A 32 1.72 0.58 4.76
N LEU A 33 0.52 1.14 4.89
CA LEU A 33 -0.24 1.68 3.75
C LEU A 33 0.50 2.85 3.09
N LEU A 34 1.05 3.78 3.87
CA LEU A 34 1.82 4.93 3.35
C LEU A 34 3.08 4.48 2.59
N VAL A 35 3.77 3.47 3.09
CA VAL A 35 4.96 2.92 2.42
C VAL A 35 4.59 2.24 1.11
N MET A 36 3.48 1.48 1.08
CA MET A 36 2.96 0.87 -0.15
C MET A 36 2.65 1.93 -1.21
N MET A 37 1.97 3.02 -0.82
CA MET A 37 1.70 4.14 -1.73
C MET A 37 2.99 4.84 -2.20
N THR A 38 3.92 5.11 -1.29
CA THR A 38 5.22 5.74 -1.63
C THR A 38 6.01 4.90 -2.62
N ALA A 39 6.09 3.59 -2.39
CA ALA A 39 6.79 2.67 -3.28
C ALA A 39 6.11 2.56 -4.65
N PHE A 40 4.77 2.53 -4.68
CA PHE A 40 4.01 2.51 -5.92
C PHE A 40 4.24 3.76 -6.76
N VAL A 41 4.11 4.97 -6.19
CA VAL A 41 4.36 6.22 -6.90
C VAL A 41 5.81 6.29 -7.39
N GLY A 42 6.77 5.87 -6.56
CA GLY A 42 8.18 5.79 -6.95
C GLY A 42 8.44 4.85 -8.13
N TYR A 43 7.72 3.72 -8.21
CA TYR A 43 7.81 2.78 -9.32
C TYR A 43 7.27 3.33 -10.64
N VAL A 44 6.36 4.31 -10.59
CA VAL A 44 5.80 4.95 -11.79
C VAL A 44 6.79 5.94 -12.44
N LEU A 45 7.70 6.53 -11.66
CA LEU A 45 8.61 7.60 -12.12
C LEU A 45 9.49 7.26 -13.35
N PRO A 46 10.06 6.05 -13.51
CA PRO A 46 10.88 5.72 -14.67
C PRO A 46 10.11 5.61 -15.99
N TRP A 47 8.77 5.59 -15.93
CA TRP A 47 7.86 5.59 -17.08
C TRP A 47 8.10 4.46 -18.12
N GLY A 48 8.48 3.27 -17.64
CA GLY A 48 8.58 2.07 -18.47
C GLY A 48 7.23 1.40 -18.74
N GLN A 49 7.21 0.35 -19.59
CA GLN A 49 5.99 -0.41 -19.91
C GLN A 49 5.27 -0.93 -18.67
N MET A 50 6.00 -1.61 -17.77
CA MET A 50 5.40 -2.14 -16.54
C MET A 50 4.97 -1.03 -15.57
N SER A 51 5.68 0.10 -15.54
CA SER A 51 5.29 1.28 -14.76
C SER A 51 3.96 1.86 -15.26
N PHE A 52 3.81 2.02 -16.59
CA PHE A 52 2.61 2.54 -17.22
C PHE A 52 1.39 1.63 -17.02
N TRP A 53 1.53 0.34 -17.34
CA TRP A 53 0.43 -0.61 -17.19
C TRP A 53 0.10 -0.86 -15.72
N GLY A 54 1.10 -0.90 -14.84
CA GLY A 54 0.91 -0.98 -13.41
C GLY A 54 0.11 0.20 -12.87
N ALA A 55 0.47 1.43 -13.25
CA ALA A 55 -0.28 2.63 -12.87
C ALA A 55 -1.73 2.57 -13.36
N THR A 56 -1.92 2.18 -14.62
CA THR A 56 -3.24 2.08 -15.26
C THR A 56 -4.13 1.07 -14.53
N VAL A 57 -3.65 -0.15 -14.28
CA VAL A 57 -4.49 -1.19 -13.65
C VAL A 57 -4.79 -0.87 -12.19
N ILE A 58 -3.80 -0.41 -11.42
CA ILE A 58 -3.95 -0.17 -9.97
C ILE A 58 -4.89 1.01 -9.69
N THR A 59 -4.74 2.13 -10.40
CA THR A 59 -5.63 3.29 -10.20
C THR A 59 -7.06 3.00 -10.65
N ASN A 60 -7.24 2.23 -11.72
CA ASN A 60 -8.56 1.80 -12.18
C ASN A 60 -9.32 0.91 -11.19
N LEU A 61 -8.69 0.34 -10.16
CA LEU A 61 -9.42 -0.36 -9.09
C LEU A 61 -10.44 0.57 -8.39
N LEU A 62 -10.20 1.88 -8.34
CA LEU A 62 -11.13 2.85 -7.76
C LEU A 62 -12.40 3.05 -8.60
N SER A 63 -12.39 2.68 -9.89
CA SER A 63 -13.59 2.75 -10.75
C SER A 63 -14.72 1.84 -10.24
N ALA A 64 -14.39 0.83 -9.44
CA ALA A 64 -15.36 -0.09 -8.84
C ALA A 64 -16.21 0.56 -7.72
N VAL A 65 -15.87 1.77 -7.26
CA VAL A 65 -16.66 2.49 -6.25
C VAL A 65 -17.98 2.96 -6.90
N PRO A 66 -19.16 2.59 -6.35
CA PRO A 66 -20.45 2.99 -6.92
C PRO A 66 -20.61 4.52 -6.96
N TYR A 67 -21.27 5.01 -8.01
CA TYR A 67 -21.62 6.42 -8.28
C TYR A 67 -20.42 7.36 -8.53
N VAL A 68 -19.35 7.27 -7.75
CA VAL A 68 -18.20 8.20 -7.77
C VAL A 68 -16.91 7.59 -8.33
N GLY A 69 -16.87 6.29 -8.63
CA GLY A 69 -15.63 5.60 -9.01
C GLY A 69 -14.96 6.19 -10.26
N ASN A 70 -15.71 6.37 -11.35
CA ASN A 70 -15.15 6.94 -12.58
C ASN A 70 -14.64 8.38 -12.37
N THR A 71 -15.32 9.17 -11.54
CA THR A 71 -14.88 10.55 -11.23
C THR A 71 -13.64 10.61 -10.34
N LEU A 72 -13.30 9.53 -9.62
CA LEU A 72 -12.10 9.46 -8.78
C LEU A 72 -10.86 9.01 -9.55
N VAL A 73 -11.05 8.25 -10.64
CA VAL A 73 -9.96 7.75 -11.50
C VAL A 73 -9.51 8.81 -12.51
N GLN A 74 -10.45 9.61 -12.99
CA GLN A 74 -10.23 10.63 -14.01
C GLN A 74 -9.80 11.97 -13.41
#